data_AF-A0A455C0K4-F1
#
_entry.id   AF-A0A455C0K4-F1
#
_cell.length_a   1.000
_cell.length_b   1.000
_cell.length_c   1.000
_cell.angle_alpha   90.00
_cell.angle_beta   90.00
_cell.angle_gamma   90.00
#
_symmetry.space_group_name_H-M   'P 1'
#
loop_
_entity.id
_entity.type
_entity.pdbx_description
1 polymer ?
#
loop_
_entity_poly.entity_id
_entity_poly.type
_entity_poly.pdbx_seq_one_letter_code
_entity_poly.pdbx_strand_id
1 'polypeptide(L)'
;MVSAPRASWRSSPPKALTARTSFSTRAVLLDLEPRVIHSILNSPYAKLYNPENIYLSEHGGGAGNNWASGFSQGEKIHEDIFDIIDREADGSDSLEGFVLCHSIAGGTGSGLGSYLLERLNDRYPKKLVQTYSVFPNQDEMSDVVVQPYNSLLTLKRLTQNADCVVSMRGQSGGFGRPPQTRETPTPCSSQDLAQRTEDQQSHTWWTKL
;
A
#
# COMPACT_ATOMS: atom_id res chain seq x y z
N MET A 1 4.51 -69.20 28.14
CA MET A 1 4.46 -68.55 26.80
C MET A 1 3.01 -68.34 26.44
N VAL A 2 2.49 -67.12 26.58
CA VAL A 2 1.15 -66.76 26.10
C VAL A 2 1.31 -65.47 25.29
N SER A 3 1.05 -65.55 23.99
CA SER A 3 1.16 -64.46 23.02
C SER A 3 -0.03 -63.50 23.13
N ALA A 4 0.25 -62.19 23.21
CA ALA A 4 -0.77 -61.14 23.20
C ALA A 4 -1.32 -60.88 21.77
N PRO A 5 -2.61 -60.49 21.62
CA PRO A 5 -3.22 -60.24 20.32
C PRO A 5 -2.86 -58.84 19.78
N ARG A 6 -2.56 -58.77 18.48
CA ARG A 6 -2.14 -57.55 17.77
C ARG A 6 -3.38 -56.75 17.34
N ALA A 7 -3.72 -55.68 18.06
CA ALA A 7 -4.79 -54.75 17.68
C ALA A 7 -4.39 -53.97 16.41
N SER A 8 -5.17 -54.11 15.33
CA SER A 8 -4.98 -53.40 14.08
C SER A 8 -5.59 -51.99 14.17
N TRP A 9 -4.74 -50.99 14.40
CA TRP A 9 -5.12 -49.58 14.30
C TRP A 9 -5.33 -49.21 12.83
N ARG A 10 -6.58 -49.27 12.33
CA ARG A 10 -6.94 -48.52 11.12
C ARG A 10 -7.06 -47.05 11.52
N SER A 11 -5.99 -46.29 11.30
CA SER A 11 -6.04 -44.83 11.33
C SER A 11 -6.99 -44.37 10.22
N SER A 12 -8.20 -43.95 10.60
CA SER A 12 -9.03 -43.14 9.71
C SER A 12 -8.26 -41.85 9.41
N PRO A 13 -8.12 -41.41 8.15
CA PRO A 13 -7.42 -40.18 7.87
C PRO A 13 -8.13 -39.03 8.59
N PRO A 14 -7.40 -38.08 9.20
CA PRO A 14 -8.02 -36.91 9.80
C PRO A 14 -8.83 -36.20 8.71
N LYS A 15 -10.09 -35.87 9.01
CA LYS A 15 -10.91 -35.01 8.15
C LYS A 15 -10.10 -33.74 7.92
N ALA A 16 -9.58 -33.56 6.71
CA ALA A 16 -8.87 -32.36 6.33
C ALA A 16 -9.78 -31.18 6.64
N LEU A 17 -9.35 -30.35 7.59
CA LEU A 17 -9.96 -29.08 7.92
C LEU A 17 -9.76 -28.17 6.70
N THR A 18 -10.54 -28.40 5.65
CA THR A 18 -10.54 -27.59 4.42
C THR A 18 -11.49 -26.43 4.63
N ALA A 19 -11.41 -25.76 5.79
CA ALA A 19 -11.77 -24.36 5.85
C ALA A 19 -10.68 -23.66 5.05
N ARG A 20 -10.90 -23.47 3.75
CA ARG A 20 -10.15 -22.47 2.99
C ARG A 20 -10.48 -21.14 3.65
N THR A 21 -9.70 -20.76 4.66
CA THR A 21 -9.73 -19.41 5.22
C THR A 21 -9.23 -18.51 4.11
N SER A 22 -10.17 -18.04 3.29
CA SER A 22 -9.89 -17.04 2.27
C SER A 22 -9.61 -15.74 3.01
N PHE A 23 -8.33 -15.40 3.15
CA PHE A 23 -7.93 -14.12 3.70
C PHE A 23 -8.07 -13.08 2.59
N SER A 24 -9.10 -12.24 2.70
CA SER A 24 -9.25 -11.07 1.85
C SER A 24 -8.46 -9.92 2.46
N THR A 25 -7.74 -9.18 1.61
CA THR A 25 -7.03 -7.98 2.06
C THR A 25 -8.02 -6.85 2.29
N ARG A 26 -7.95 -6.18 3.46
CA ARG A 26 -8.68 -4.93 3.73
C ARG A 26 -7.98 -3.76 3.04
N ALA A 27 -8.11 -3.73 1.72
CA ALA A 27 -7.47 -2.77 0.83
C ALA A 27 -8.54 -2.18 -0.09
N VAL A 28 -8.58 -0.85 -0.14
CA VAL A 28 -9.42 -0.11 -1.08
C VAL A 28 -8.51 0.40 -2.20
N LEU A 29 -8.79 -0.02 -3.43
CA LEU A 29 -8.05 0.34 -4.63
C LEU A 29 -8.83 1.43 -5.36
N LEU A 30 -8.26 2.63 -5.43
CA LEU A 30 -8.90 3.80 -6.03
C LEU A 30 -8.04 4.32 -7.16
N ASP A 31 -8.51 4.23 -8.40
CA ASP A 31 -7.84 4.86 -9.53
C ASP A 31 -8.86 5.48 -10.50
N LEU A 32 -8.45 6.60 -11.10
CA LEU A 32 -9.18 7.26 -12.17
C LEU A 32 -8.82 6.68 -13.54
N GLU A 33 -7.74 5.87 -13.59
CA GLU A 33 -7.29 5.18 -14.79
C GLU A 33 -7.49 3.66 -14.70
N PRO A 34 -8.07 3.02 -15.72
CA PRO A 34 -8.30 1.57 -15.70
C PRO A 34 -7.02 0.75 -15.84
N ARG A 35 -5.92 1.37 -16.30
CA ARG A 35 -4.70 0.66 -16.69
C ARG A 35 -4.08 -0.12 -15.53
N VAL A 36 -3.95 0.51 -14.36
CA VAL A 36 -3.30 -0.10 -13.20
C VAL A 36 -4.21 -1.18 -12.60
N ILE A 37 -5.49 -0.87 -12.43
CA ILE A 37 -6.49 -1.81 -11.88
C ILE A 37 -6.62 -3.05 -12.77
N HIS A 38 -6.73 -2.90 -14.10
CA HIS A 38 -6.78 -4.04 -15.02
C HIS A 38 -5.52 -4.89 -14.96
N SER A 39 -4.35 -4.29 -14.75
CA SER A 39 -3.11 -5.07 -14.57
C SER A 39 -3.13 -5.89 -13.28
N ILE A 40 -3.71 -5.38 -12.20
CA ILE A 40 -3.85 -6.11 -10.93
C ILE A 40 -4.86 -7.25 -11.07
N LEU A 41 -6.00 -6.99 -11.72
CA LEU A 41 -7.06 -7.98 -11.96
C LEU A 41 -6.64 -9.13 -12.89
N ASN A 42 -5.70 -8.87 -13.81
CA ASN A 42 -5.12 -9.91 -14.66
C ASN A 42 -3.95 -10.65 -14.00
N SER A 43 -3.51 -10.23 -12.81
CA SER A 43 -2.39 -10.86 -12.10
C SER A 43 -2.82 -12.13 -11.34
N PRO A 44 -1.87 -13.00 -10.96
CA PRO A 44 -2.15 -14.17 -10.12
C PRO A 44 -2.76 -13.81 -8.76
N TYR A 45 -2.58 -12.57 -8.32
CA TYR A 45 -3.02 -12.05 -7.02
C TYR A 45 -4.42 -11.44 -7.04
N ALA A 46 -5.10 -11.40 -8.19
CA ALA A 46 -6.42 -10.80 -8.33
C ALA A 46 -7.46 -11.36 -7.33
N LYS A 47 -7.33 -12.64 -6.98
CA LYS A 47 -8.23 -13.33 -6.04
C LYS A 47 -8.06 -12.89 -4.57
N LEU A 48 -7.00 -12.14 -4.24
CA LEU A 48 -6.76 -11.63 -2.89
C LEU A 48 -7.57 -10.37 -2.57
N TYR A 49 -7.92 -9.60 -3.61
CA TYR A 49 -8.66 -8.36 -3.49
C TYR A 49 -10.16 -8.61 -3.64
N ASN A 50 -10.96 -7.96 -2.80
CA ASN A 50 -12.42 -7.96 -2.98
C ASN A 50 -12.77 -7.04 -4.16
N PRO A 51 -13.45 -7.53 -5.22
CA PRO A 51 -13.86 -6.68 -6.34
C PRO A 51 -14.73 -5.49 -5.91
N GLU A 52 -15.48 -5.61 -4.81
CA GLU A 52 -16.30 -4.51 -4.28
C GLU A 52 -15.47 -3.37 -3.67
N ASN A 53 -14.19 -3.61 -3.36
CA ASN A 53 -13.28 -2.60 -2.80
C ASN A 53 -12.41 -1.93 -3.88
N ILE A 54 -12.73 -2.17 -5.14
CA ILE A 54 -12.06 -1.57 -6.28
C ILE A 54 -13.00 -0.54 -6.88
N TYR A 55 -12.62 0.73 -6.79
CA TYR A 55 -13.32 1.80 -7.48
C TYR A 55 -12.56 2.16 -8.75
N LEU A 56 -13.29 2.18 -9.86
CA LEU A 56 -12.81 2.64 -11.14
C LEU A 56 -13.78 3.68 -11.68
N SER A 57 -13.29 4.87 -12.01
CA SER A 57 -14.13 5.91 -12.60
C SER A 57 -14.57 5.52 -14.02
N GLU A 58 -15.89 5.50 -14.26
CA GLU A 58 -16.47 5.22 -15.59
C GLU A 58 -16.04 6.24 -16.65
N HIS A 59 -15.70 7.46 -16.23
CA HIS A 59 -15.32 8.53 -17.14
C HIS A 59 -13.91 8.38 -17.72
N GLY A 60 -13.09 7.44 -17.22
CA GLY A 60 -11.81 7.03 -17.81
C GLY A 60 -10.80 8.15 -18.09
N GLY A 61 -11.02 9.34 -17.51
CA GLY A 61 -10.35 10.58 -17.92
C GLY A 61 -8.99 10.80 -17.29
N GLY A 62 -8.63 9.99 -16.30
CA GLY A 62 -7.44 10.21 -15.48
C GLY A 62 -7.40 11.61 -14.86
N ALA A 63 -6.35 11.90 -14.09
CA ALA A 63 -6.10 13.26 -13.62
C ALA A 63 -5.15 14.04 -14.55
N GLY A 64 -4.54 13.38 -15.55
CA GLY A 64 -3.67 14.03 -16.53
C GLY A 64 -2.48 14.78 -15.90
N ASN A 65 -1.90 14.23 -14.82
CA ASN A 65 -0.85 14.86 -14.01
C ASN A 65 -1.23 16.24 -13.42
N ASN A 66 -2.51 16.55 -13.29
CA ASN A 66 -2.99 17.79 -12.68
C ASN A 66 -3.63 17.53 -11.31
N TRP A 67 -3.03 18.10 -10.25
CA TRP A 67 -3.56 18.01 -8.89
C TRP A 67 -5.00 18.50 -8.78
N ALA A 68 -5.34 19.63 -9.42
CA ALA A 68 -6.68 20.21 -9.34
C ALA A 68 -7.73 19.30 -9.99
N SER A 69 -7.37 18.62 -11.09
CA SER A 69 -8.25 17.65 -11.74
C SER A 69 -8.55 16.47 -10.81
N GLY A 70 -7.52 15.92 -10.16
CA GLY A 70 -7.70 14.83 -9.19
C GLY A 70 -8.54 15.26 -7.98
N PHE A 71 -8.33 16.46 -7.47
CA PHE A 71 -9.08 17.00 -6.33
C PHE A 71 -10.57 17.23 -6.67
N SER A 72 -10.87 17.87 -7.80
CA SER A 72 -12.24 18.10 -8.25
C SER A 72 -12.96 16.80 -8.65
N GLN A 73 -12.25 15.80 -9.15
CA GLN A 73 -12.82 14.48 -9.40
C GLN A 73 -13.17 13.78 -8.09
N GLY A 74 -12.30 13.88 -7.06
CA GLY A 74 -12.57 13.36 -5.71
C GLY A 74 -13.87 13.84 -5.10
N GLU A 75 -14.23 15.11 -5.33
CA GLU A 75 -15.51 15.66 -4.88
C GLU A 75 -16.73 15.03 -5.57
N LYS A 76 -16.62 14.70 -6.86
CA LYS A 76 -17.72 14.07 -7.62
C LYS A 76 -17.94 12.61 -7.24
N ILE A 77 -16.85 11.90 -6.92
CA ILE A 77 -16.86 10.48 -6.57
C ILE A 77 -16.87 10.25 -5.05
N HIS A 78 -17.18 11.29 -4.29
CA HIS A 78 -17.13 11.28 -2.83
C HIS A 78 -18.02 10.19 -2.23
N GLU A 79 -19.27 10.10 -2.67
CA GLU A 79 -20.24 9.12 -2.14
C GLU A 79 -19.75 7.69 -2.37
N ASP A 80 -19.37 7.36 -3.61
CA ASP A 80 -18.88 6.03 -3.96
C ASP A 80 -17.64 5.59 -3.14
N ILE A 81 -16.67 6.49 -2.96
CA ILE A 81 -15.45 6.16 -2.21
C ILE A 81 -15.77 5.97 -0.72
N PHE A 82 -16.58 6.86 -0.15
CA PHE A 82 -16.89 6.78 1.27
C PHE A 82 -17.77 5.59 1.61
N ASP A 83 -18.70 5.19 0.74
CA ASP A 83 -19.51 4.00 0.94
C ASP A 83 -18.63 2.73 1.06
N ILE A 84 -17.57 2.62 0.25
CA ILE A 84 -16.62 1.50 0.33
C ILE A 84 -15.81 1.56 1.63
N ILE A 85 -15.31 2.74 2.00
CA ILE A 85 -14.52 2.94 3.22
C ILE A 85 -15.37 2.66 4.48
N ASP A 86 -16.59 3.17 4.52
CA ASP A 86 -17.52 2.97 5.64
C ASP A 86 -17.87 1.51 5.79
N ARG A 87 -18.16 0.79 4.70
CA ARG A 87 -18.42 -0.66 4.73
C ARG A 87 -17.24 -1.45 5.30
N GLU A 88 -16.02 -1.10 4.92
CA GLU A 88 -14.81 -1.74 5.43
C GLU A 88 -14.53 -1.38 6.90
N ALA A 89 -14.84 -0.15 7.31
CA ALA A 89 -14.73 0.31 8.68
C ALA A 89 -15.76 -0.39 9.60
N ASP A 90 -17.01 -0.52 9.15
CA ASP A 90 -18.09 -1.21 9.87
C ASP A 90 -17.86 -2.73 9.95
N GLY A 91 -17.16 -3.29 8.95
CA GLY A 91 -16.70 -4.68 8.96
C GLY A 91 -15.50 -4.95 9.90
N SER A 92 -15.09 -3.98 10.71
CA SER A 92 -13.96 -4.09 11.64
C SER A 92 -14.39 -3.76 13.08
N ASP A 93 -14.21 -4.71 13.99
CA ASP A 93 -14.57 -4.54 15.42
C ASP A 93 -13.75 -3.42 16.09
N SER A 94 -12.53 -3.17 15.61
CA SER A 94 -11.68 -2.07 16.10
C SER A 94 -10.72 -1.58 15.02
N LEU A 95 -11.11 -0.52 14.32
CA LEU A 95 -10.24 0.14 13.35
C LEU A 95 -9.17 0.97 14.07
N GLU A 96 -7.89 0.65 13.86
CA GLU A 96 -6.76 1.42 14.42
C GLU A 96 -6.52 2.73 13.66
N GLY A 97 -6.55 2.66 12.33
CA GLY A 97 -6.22 3.79 11.48
C GLY A 97 -6.29 3.46 9.99
N PHE A 98 -5.97 4.45 9.18
CA PHE A 98 -5.89 4.35 7.73
C PHE A 98 -4.45 4.49 7.27
N VAL A 99 -4.08 3.68 6.30
CA VAL A 99 -2.79 3.76 5.60
C VAL A 99 -3.04 4.16 4.16
N LEU A 100 -2.65 5.37 3.79
CA LEU A 100 -2.79 5.88 2.42
C LEU A 100 -1.44 5.78 1.69
N CYS A 101 -1.38 4.96 0.64
CA CYS A 101 -0.19 4.83 -0.18
C CYS A 101 -0.40 5.58 -1.48
N HIS A 102 0.33 6.67 -1.74
CA HIS A 102 0.06 7.54 -2.87
C HIS A 102 1.34 8.18 -3.43
N SER A 103 1.28 8.67 -4.67
CA SER A 103 2.35 9.48 -5.27
C SER A 103 2.07 10.96 -5.05
N ILE A 104 3.09 11.73 -4.66
CA ILE A 104 2.95 13.18 -4.49
C ILE A 104 3.04 13.95 -5.82
N ALA A 105 3.60 13.32 -6.86
CA ALA A 105 3.88 13.98 -8.13
C ALA A 105 2.82 13.73 -9.21
N GLY A 106 2.12 12.59 -9.15
CA GLY A 106 1.07 12.24 -10.11
C GLY A 106 -0.20 13.09 -9.95
N GLY A 107 -1.17 13.00 -10.86
CA GLY A 107 -2.42 13.77 -10.75
C GLY A 107 -3.41 13.13 -9.77
N THR A 108 -3.65 11.82 -9.89
CA THR A 108 -4.62 11.09 -9.07
C THR A 108 -4.11 10.95 -7.64
N GLY A 109 -2.91 10.39 -7.45
CA GLY A 109 -2.33 10.19 -6.12
C GLY A 109 -2.12 11.49 -5.33
N SER A 110 -1.80 12.60 -6.00
CA SER A 110 -1.60 13.89 -5.34
C SER A 110 -2.94 14.58 -5.06
N GLY A 111 -3.80 14.73 -6.07
CA GLY A 111 -5.08 15.46 -5.99
C GLY A 111 -6.15 14.70 -5.21
N LEU A 112 -6.48 13.49 -5.66
CA LEU A 112 -7.46 12.63 -4.98
C LEU A 112 -6.97 12.24 -3.60
N GLY A 113 -5.69 11.91 -3.46
CA GLY A 113 -5.09 11.60 -2.15
C GLY A 113 -5.18 12.77 -1.16
N SER A 114 -4.96 14.01 -1.62
CA SER A 114 -5.13 15.20 -0.76
C SER A 114 -6.59 15.39 -0.32
N TYR A 115 -7.54 15.16 -1.23
CA TYR A 115 -8.98 15.22 -0.91
C TYR A 115 -9.37 14.16 0.13
N LEU A 116 -8.89 12.93 -0.02
CA LEU A 116 -9.16 11.85 0.93
C LEU A 116 -8.57 12.15 2.31
N LEU A 117 -7.38 12.73 2.40
CA LEU A 117 -6.79 13.11 3.69
C LEU A 117 -7.62 14.15 4.43
N GLU A 118 -8.13 15.18 3.74
CA GLU A 118 -9.01 16.17 4.35
C GLU A 118 -10.29 15.51 4.90
N ARG A 119 -10.94 14.67 4.07
CA ARG A 119 -12.23 14.06 4.43
C ARG A 119 -12.12 12.94 5.46
N LEU A 120 -11.05 12.15 5.44
CA LEU A 120 -10.80 11.13 6.47
C LEU A 120 -10.55 11.76 7.83
N ASN A 121 -9.81 12.86 7.88
CA ASN A 121 -9.56 13.58 9.13
C ASN A 121 -10.86 14.18 9.70
N ASP A 122 -11.75 14.70 8.84
CA ASP A 122 -13.05 15.24 9.26
C ASP A 122 -14.02 14.15 9.74
N ARG A 123 -14.07 13.00 9.06
CA ARG A 123 -14.99 11.89 9.36
C ARG A 123 -14.50 11.02 10.53
N TYR A 124 -13.20 10.80 10.63
CA TYR A 124 -12.56 9.92 11.61
C TYR A 124 -11.45 10.62 12.43
N PRO A 125 -11.77 11.68 13.20
CA PRO A 125 -10.76 12.51 13.88
C PRO A 125 -9.99 11.80 15.01
N LYS A 126 -10.41 10.59 15.41
CA LYS A 126 -9.75 9.80 16.46
C LYS A 126 -8.88 8.68 15.91
N LYS A 127 -8.85 8.49 14.59
CA LYS A 127 -8.13 7.40 13.93
C LYS A 127 -6.80 7.92 13.40
N LEU A 128 -5.77 7.09 13.47
CA LEU A 128 -4.46 7.46 12.97
C LEU A 128 -4.46 7.45 11.44
N VAL A 129 -3.90 8.49 10.83
CA VAL A 129 -3.70 8.57 9.38
C VAL A 129 -2.22 8.51 9.08
N GLN A 130 -1.77 7.36 8.59
CA GLN A 130 -0.40 7.16 8.11
C GLN A 130 -0.36 7.20 6.59
N THR A 131 0.63 7.88 6.03
CA THR A 131 0.80 8.00 4.59
C THR A 131 2.14 7.44 4.14
N TYR A 132 2.13 6.69 3.05
CA TYR A 132 3.31 6.24 2.33
C TYR A 132 3.37 6.99 1.02
N SER A 133 4.17 8.05 1.02
CA SER A 133 4.22 9.01 -0.07
C SER A 133 5.46 8.76 -0.91
N VAL A 134 5.28 8.39 -2.18
CA VAL A 134 6.38 8.23 -3.14
C VAL A 134 6.77 9.59 -3.70
N PHE A 135 8.04 9.95 -3.52
CA PHE A 135 8.63 11.17 -4.06
C PHE A 135 9.13 10.93 -5.49
N PRO A 136 8.93 11.89 -6.41
CA PRO A 136 9.42 11.76 -7.77
C PRO A 136 10.94 11.76 -7.79
N ASN A 137 11.50 11.01 -8.75
CA ASN A 137 12.92 11.08 -9.04
C ASN A 137 13.24 12.36 -9.82
N GLN A 138 14.46 12.88 -9.67
CA GLN A 138 14.88 14.08 -10.42
C GLN A 138 14.80 13.88 -11.93
N ASP A 139 15.01 12.65 -12.41
CA ASP A 139 14.92 12.30 -13.83
C ASP A 139 13.47 12.34 -14.34
N GLU A 140 12.51 11.86 -13.53
CA GLU A 140 11.07 11.91 -13.84
C GLU A 140 10.49 13.33 -13.78
N MET A 141 11.18 14.24 -13.08
CA MET A 141 10.84 15.66 -13.00
C MET A 141 11.02 16.39 -14.33
N SER A 142 11.80 15.82 -15.26
CA SER A 142 12.07 16.43 -16.56
C SER A 142 10.91 16.30 -17.57
N ASP A 143 10.08 15.25 -17.47
CA ASP A 143 8.99 15.00 -18.42
C ASP A 143 7.70 15.77 -18.10
N VAL A 144 7.47 16.10 -16.82
CA VAL A 144 6.22 16.74 -16.36
C VAL A 144 6.53 17.97 -15.52
N VAL A 145 6.43 19.13 -16.17
CA VAL A 145 6.74 20.46 -15.58
C VAL A 145 5.84 20.84 -14.40
N VAL A 146 4.68 20.19 -14.23
CA VAL A 146 3.72 20.48 -13.15
C VAL A 146 3.95 19.67 -11.87
N GLN A 147 4.85 18.69 -11.87
CA GLN A 147 5.14 17.86 -10.70
C GLN A 147 5.55 18.65 -9.44
N PRO A 148 6.36 19.73 -9.50
CA PRO A 148 6.72 20.49 -8.31
C PRO A 148 5.48 21.15 -7.65
N TYR A 149 4.53 21.62 -8.46
CA TYR A 149 3.28 22.20 -7.97
C TYR A 149 2.39 21.16 -7.30
N ASN A 150 2.20 20.00 -7.93
CA ASN A 150 1.43 18.89 -7.35
C ASN A 150 2.02 18.46 -6.00
N SER A 151 3.35 18.29 -5.96
CA SER A 151 4.07 17.87 -4.76
C SER A 151 3.90 18.88 -3.63
N LEU A 152 4.04 20.18 -3.92
CA LEU A 152 3.90 21.22 -2.90
C LEU A 152 2.48 21.30 -2.33
N LEU A 153 1.46 21.21 -3.19
CA LEU A 153 0.05 21.22 -2.77
C LEU A 153 -0.28 20.01 -1.90
N THR A 154 0.19 18.82 -2.28
CA THR A 154 0.01 17.61 -1.48
C THR A 154 0.77 17.66 -0.16
N LEU A 155 2.00 18.16 -0.13
CA LEU A 155 2.79 18.32 1.09
C LEU A 155 2.11 19.24 2.12
N LYS A 156 1.43 20.30 1.66
CA LYS A 156 0.65 21.17 2.54
C LYS A 156 -0.42 20.38 3.28
N ARG A 157 -1.14 19.48 2.60
CA ARG A 157 -2.21 18.68 3.20
C ARG A 157 -1.69 17.53 4.05
N LEU A 158 -0.61 16.90 3.62
CA LEU A 158 0.09 15.90 4.42
C LEU A 158 0.52 16.48 5.77
N THR A 159 1.10 17.68 5.79
CA THR A 159 1.53 18.33 7.03
C THR A 159 0.35 18.71 7.96
N GLN A 160 -0.83 18.96 7.40
CA GLN A 160 -1.99 19.44 8.17
C GLN A 160 -2.93 18.32 8.64
N ASN A 161 -3.04 17.24 7.87
CA ASN A 161 -4.07 16.22 8.03
C ASN A 161 -3.52 14.80 8.24
N ALA A 162 -2.21 14.57 8.10
CA ALA A 162 -1.60 13.26 8.37
C ALA A 162 -0.80 13.27 9.68
N ASP A 163 -0.91 12.21 10.47
CA ASP A 163 -0.17 12.04 11.72
C ASP A 163 1.27 11.59 11.46
N CYS A 164 1.45 10.72 10.46
CA CYS A 164 2.75 10.18 10.09
C CYS A 164 2.89 10.12 8.57
N VAL A 165 4.01 10.61 8.06
CA VAL A 165 4.35 10.58 6.63
C VAL A 165 5.65 9.82 6.46
N VAL A 166 5.57 8.68 5.79
CA VAL A 166 6.74 7.90 5.37
C VAL A 166 7.09 8.31 3.95
N SER A 167 8.18 9.06 3.81
CA SER A 167 8.72 9.47 2.52
C SER A 167 9.49 8.30 1.88
N MET A 168 9.01 7.82 0.73
CA MET A 168 9.70 6.83 -0.09
C MET A 168 10.37 7.52 -1.26
N ARG A 169 11.70 7.48 -1.31
CA ARG A 169 12.51 7.95 -2.44
C ARG A 169 13.15 6.75 -3.13
N GLY A 170 12.92 6.62 -4.43
CA GLY A 170 13.68 5.68 -5.25
C GLY A 170 15.10 6.19 -5.41
N GLN A 171 16.05 5.66 -4.64
CA GLN A 171 17.46 5.96 -4.92
C GLN A 171 17.89 5.14 -6.13
N SER A 172 17.91 5.77 -7.31
CA SER A 172 18.66 5.28 -8.47
C SER A 172 20.17 5.48 -8.20
N GLY A 173 20.74 4.56 -7.41
CA GLY A 173 22.19 4.38 -7.29
C GLY A 173 22.84 5.08 -6.09
N GLY A 174 23.48 4.27 -5.25
CA GLY A 174 24.42 4.72 -4.23
C GLY A 174 23.83 4.80 -2.83
N PHE A 175 23.66 3.64 -2.19
CA PHE A 175 23.75 3.55 -0.74
C PHE A 175 25.06 4.22 -0.33
N GLY A 176 24.96 5.48 0.12
CA GLY A 176 26.08 6.22 0.65
C GLY A 176 26.75 5.35 1.69
N ARG A 177 28.01 4.97 1.42
CA ARG A 177 28.90 4.42 2.43
C ARG A 177 28.74 5.26 3.70
N PRO A 178 28.64 4.65 4.89
CA PRO A 178 28.88 5.42 6.11
C PRO A 178 30.24 6.11 5.97
N PRO A 179 30.42 7.32 6.54
CA PRO A 179 31.66 8.07 6.39
C PRO A 179 32.82 7.19 6.87
N GLN A 180 33.67 6.76 5.93
CA GLN A 180 34.84 5.96 6.24
C GLN A 180 35.82 6.84 6.99
N THR A 181 35.88 6.66 8.31
CA THR A 181 37.10 6.88 9.08
C THR A 181 38.24 6.16 8.36
N ARG A 182 39.29 6.91 8.02
CA ARG A 182 40.58 6.39 7.54
C ARG A 182 41.00 5.22 8.42
N GLU A 183 41.09 4.00 7.88
CA GLU A 183 42.10 3.00 8.22
C GLU A 183 42.35 2.06 7.02
N THR A 184 43.60 1.61 6.91
CA THR A 184 44.30 0.90 5.83
C THR A 184 43.86 -0.57 5.61
N PRO A 185 44.31 -1.26 4.53
CA PRO A 185 43.65 -2.45 4.01
C PRO A 185 44.21 -3.78 4.55
N THR A 186 43.33 -4.74 4.85
CA THR A 186 43.58 -6.20 4.74
C THR A 186 42.27 -6.95 4.44
N PRO A 187 42.30 -8.09 3.71
CA PRO A 187 41.11 -8.75 3.21
C PRO A 187 40.66 -9.90 4.12
N CYS A 188 39.35 -10.01 4.39
CA CYS A 188 38.77 -11.23 4.95
C CYS A 188 37.40 -11.52 4.32
N SER A 189 37.12 -12.81 4.13
CA SER A 189 36.28 -13.42 3.10
C SER A 189 34.76 -13.30 3.26
N SER A 190 34.08 -13.27 2.11
CA SER A 190 32.64 -13.13 1.91
C SER A 190 31.85 -14.42 2.15
N GLN A 191 31.49 -14.78 3.39
CA GLN A 191 30.46 -15.83 3.62
C GLN A 191 29.45 -15.58 4.76
N ASP A 192 29.65 -14.60 5.66
CA ASP A 192 28.80 -14.47 6.87
C ASP A 192 27.67 -13.41 6.82
N LEU A 193 27.36 -12.80 5.67
CA LEU A 193 26.39 -11.71 5.56
C LEU A 193 25.00 -12.10 5.02
N ALA A 194 24.79 -13.36 4.62
CA ALA A 194 23.55 -13.79 3.95
C ALA A 194 22.42 -14.22 4.90
N GLN A 195 22.67 -14.37 6.21
CA GLN A 195 21.71 -15.00 7.14
C GLN A 195 20.92 -14.03 8.04
N ARG A 196 21.10 -12.71 7.91
CA ARG A 196 20.39 -11.73 8.77
C ARG A 196 19.24 -10.99 8.09
N THR A 197 18.98 -11.23 6.81
CA THR A 197 17.99 -10.46 6.03
C THR A 197 16.62 -11.13 5.89
N GLU A 198 16.44 -12.37 6.36
CA GLU A 198 15.18 -13.12 6.22
C GLU A 198 14.18 -12.92 7.38
N ASP A 199 14.59 -12.37 8.52
CA ASP A 199 13.75 -12.33 9.73
C ASP A 199 12.82 -11.09 9.86
N GLN A 200 12.82 -10.13 8.93
CA GLN A 200 12.02 -8.90 9.05
C GLN A 200 10.76 -8.81 8.16
N GLN A 201 10.42 -9.85 7.40
CA GLN A 201 9.30 -9.78 6.44
C GLN A 201 7.91 -10.11 7.01
N SER A 202 7.72 -10.35 8.31
CA SER A 202 6.47 -10.94 8.82
C SER A 202 5.36 -9.99 9.32
N HIS A 203 5.50 -8.65 9.29
CA HIS A 203 4.53 -7.78 10.01
C HIS A 203 4.09 -6.47 9.35
N THR A 204 4.01 -6.34 8.02
CA THR A 204 3.55 -5.07 7.42
C THR A 204 2.58 -5.26 6.26
N TRP A 205 1.39 -4.67 6.42
CA TRP A 205 0.28 -4.64 5.46
C TRP A 205 0.55 -3.59 4.36
N TRP A 206 0.29 -3.95 3.11
CA TRP A 206 0.47 -3.08 1.95
C TRP A 206 -0.87 -2.82 1.26
N THR A 207 -1.27 -1.55 1.15
CA THR A 207 -2.20 -1.06 0.13
C THR A 207 -1.35 -0.40 -0.96
N LYS A 208 -1.66 -0.63 -2.24
CA LYS A 208 -0.92 -0.08 -3.37
C LYS A 208 -1.93 0.68 -4.23
N LEU A 209 -1.83 2.02 -4.27
CA LEU A 209 -2.41 2.80 -5.37
C LEU A 209 -1.51 2.66 -6.60
#